data_AF-T0HR06-F1
#
_entry.id   AF-T0HR06-F1
#
_cell.length_a   1.000
_cell.length_b   1.000
_cell.length_c   1.000
_cell.angle_alpha   90.00
_cell.angle_beta   90.00
_cell.angle_gamma   90.00
#
_symmetry.space_group_name_H-M   'P 1'
#
loop_
_entity.id
_entity.type
_entity.pdbx_description
1 polymer ?
#
loop_
_entity_poly.entity_id
_entity_poly.type
_entity_poly.pdbx_seq_one_letter_code
_entity_poly.pdbx_strand_id
1 'polypeptide(L)'
;MTQDTAASAPAAEDASDLDIAREIASVDFMSLPSRHEIIGNPGMVAKAPTKVTALAPEHREGILAQLSTYPAEMREEMEAKLVQEKAAELVAGYRRHTGPGDGATEFHKERWAIAREIEDLNRELDHVLLKLTEVAHIDPKTGEQTLRYPIGHPRRTGLEAEMDRINHAINLLTGVEGEKRLKTAMDKSIAAERARRAELADAAEVERRAKHLAREAELNRRAESKARFLSSNVSSWN
;
A
#
# COMPACT_ATOMS: atom_id res chain seq x y z
N MET A 1 -15.77 -8.79 -54.06
CA MET A 1 -15.99 -8.87 -52.59
C MET A 1 -14.63 -8.84 -51.92
N THR A 2 -14.15 -7.64 -51.62
CA THR A 2 -12.87 -7.39 -50.95
C THR A 2 -13.13 -7.35 -49.45
N GLN A 3 -12.62 -8.32 -48.71
CA GLN A 3 -12.52 -8.25 -47.26
C GLN A 3 -11.19 -7.57 -46.90
N ASP A 4 -11.28 -6.29 -46.53
CA ASP A 4 -10.24 -5.59 -45.79
C ASP A 4 -10.26 -6.07 -44.34
N THR A 5 -9.39 -7.02 -44.00
CA THR A 5 -9.01 -7.32 -42.62
C THR A 5 -7.78 -6.50 -42.25
N ALA A 6 -8.00 -5.26 -41.83
CA ALA A 6 -7.00 -4.47 -41.12
C ALA A 6 -6.90 -4.99 -39.68
N ALA A 7 -6.05 -6.00 -39.48
CA ALA A 7 -5.57 -6.38 -38.16
C ALA A 7 -4.12 -5.89 -38.03
N SER A 8 -3.87 -4.91 -37.16
CA SER A 8 -2.67 -4.83 -36.32
C SER A 8 -2.57 -3.46 -35.65
N ALA A 9 -2.91 -3.39 -34.36
CA ALA A 9 -2.29 -2.47 -33.41
C ALA A 9 -2.36 -2.92 -31.91
N PRO A 10 -2.22 -4.21 -31.52
CA PRO A 10 -2.22 -4.56 -30.09
C PRO A 10 -0.87 -4.31 -29.37
N ALA A 11 0.26 -4.36 -30.09
CA ALA A 11 1.58 -4.46 -29.43
C ALA A 11 2.08 -3.18 -28.72
N ALA A 12 1.57 -2.00 -29.08
CA ALA A 12 2.03 -0.73 -28.50
C ALA A 12 1.29 -0.38 -27.20
N GLU A 13 0.00 -0.74 -27.07
CA GLU A 13 -0.76 -0.57 -25.82
C GLU A 13 -0.22 -1.52 -24.73
N ASP A 14 0.07 -2.77 -25.09
CA ASP A 14 0.61 -3.77 -24.17
C ASP A 14 1.98 -3.36 -23.58
N ALA A 15 2.84 -2.71 -24.36
CA ALA A 15 4.14 -2.23 -23.89
C ALA A 15 4.02 -1.06 -22.90
N SER A 16 3.10 -0.12 -23.16
CA SER A 16 2.83 1.01 -22.26
C SER A 16 2.21 0.56 -20.94
N ASP A 17 1.32 -0.44 -20.98
CA ASP A 17 0.66 -0.97 -19.79
C ASP A 17 1.63 -1.72 -18.89
N LEU A 18 2.59 -2.46 -19.48
CA LEU A 18 3.65 -3.12 -18.71
C LEU A 18 4.53 -2.12 -17.98
N ASP A 19 4.83 -0.98 -18.58
CA ASP A 19 5.63 0.06 -17.93
C ASP A 19 4.86 0.75 -16.80
N ILE A 20 3.56 1.04 -16.99
CA ILE A 20 2.68 1.55 -15.93
C ILE A 20 2.57 0.51 -14.78
N ALA A 21 2.39 -0.77 -15.11
CA ALA A 21 2.31 -1.84 -14.12
C ALA A 21 3.59 -1.95 -13.30
N ARG A 22 4.77 -1.85 -13.95
CA ARG A 22 6.07 -1.83 -13.26
C ARG A 22 6.21 -0.62 -12.35
N GLU A 23 5.81 0.56 -12.81
CA GLU A 23 5.85 1.78 -12.01
C GLU A 23 4.99 1.63 -10.76
N ILE A 24 3.74 1.18 -10.91
CA ILE A 24 2.83 0.92 -9.79
C ILE A 24 3.41 -0.12 -8.83
N ALA A 25 3.94 -1.23 -9.35
CA ALA A 25 4.49 -2.31 -8.54
C ALA A 25 5.82 -1.95 -7.83
N SER A 26 6.59 -1.00 -8.38
CA SER A 26 7.87 -0.57 -7.82
C SER A 26 7.72 0.20 -6.50
N VAL A 27 6.55 0.79 -6.26
CA VAL A 27 6.26 1.51 -5.03
C VAL A 27 6.07 0.50 -3.89
N ASP A 28 6.91 0.60 -2.87
CA ASP A 28 6.70 -0.13 -1.63
C ASP A 28 5.42 0.36 -0.97
N PHE A 29 4.41 -0.51 -0.91
CA PHE A 29 3.12 -0.20 -0.31
C PHE A 29 3.23 0.19 1.17
N MET A 30 4.27 -0.27 1.89
CA MET A 30 4.53 0.11 3.28
C MET A 30 5.13 1.50 3.42
N SER A 31 5.71 2.05 2.34
CA SER A 31 6.27 3.40 2.29
C SER A 31 5.22 4.48 2.00
N LEU A 32 4.04 4.09 1.50
CA LEU A 32 2.95 5.02 1.19
C LEU A 32 2.51 5.82 2.43
N PRO A 33 2.13 7.09 2.28
CA PRO A 33 1.58 7.87 3.39
C PRO A 33 0.29 7.22 3.89
N SER A 34 0.09 7.23 5.21
CA SER A 34 -1.13 6.71 5.86
C SER A 34 -2.25 7.75 5.80
N ARG A 35 -3.51 7.30 5.81
CA ARG A 35 -4.70 8.16 5.96
C ARG A 35 -4.76 8.89 7.31
N HIS A 36 -4.03 8.44 8.32
CA HIS A 36 -4.00 9.08 9.62
C HIS A 36 -2.68 9.78 9.83
N GLU A 37 -2.73 11.10 9.97
CA GLU A 37 -1.66 11.85 10.62
C GLU A 37 -1.60 11.37 12.07
N ILE A 38 -0.47 10.78 12.46
CA ILE A 38 -0.18 10.60 13.88
C ILE A 38 -0.17 12.02 14.45
N ILE A 39 -1.16 12.36 15.28
CA ILE A 39 -1.25 13.66 15.95
C ILE A 39 0.04 13.84 16.76
N GLY A 40 0.98 14.61 16.19
CA GLY A 40 2.37 14.63 16.62
C GLY A 40 3.35 14.84 15.46
N ASN A 41 3.26 16.00 14.80
CA ASN A 41 4.25 16.57 13.87
C ASN A 41 4.34 15.90 12.47
N PRO A 42 3.77 16.52 11.41
CA PRO A 42 3.67 15.95 10.05
C PRO A 42 4.99 15.90 9.26
N GLY A 43 6.13 16.22 9.88
CA GLY A 43 7.46 16.18 9.25
C GLY A 43 8.49 15.31 9.97
N MET A 44 8.14 14.69 11.10
CA MET A 44 9.06 13.77 11.76
C MET A 44 8.75 12.35 11.32
N VAL A 45 9.61 11.82 10.45
CA VAL A 45 10.11 10.46 10.67
C VAL A 45 10.62 10.48 12.10
N ALA A 46 9.77 10.13 13.08
CA ALA A 46 10.16 10.10 14.47
C ALA A 46 11.42 9.24 14.50
N LYS A 47 12.58 9.85 14.81
CA LYS A 47 13.83 9.10 14.92
C LYS A 47 13.50 7.95 15.83
N ALA A 48 13.57 6.73 15.30
CA ALA A 48 13.14 5.54 16.02
C ALA A 48 13.82 5.59 17.40
N PRO A 49 13.08 5.32 18.49
CA PRO A 49 13.67 5.35 19.82
C PRO A 49 14.94 4.48 19.79
N THR A 50 16.03 4.99 20.34
CA THR A 50 17.31 4.25 20.40
C THR A 50 17.49 3.52 21.73
N LYS A 51 16.57 3.72 22.68
CA LYS A 51 16.61 3.11 24.02
C LYS A 51 15.31 2.41 24.36
N VAL A 52 15.40 1.30 25.07
CA VAL A 52 14.27 0.48 25.50
C VAL A 52 13.30 1.26 26.39
N THR A 53 13.81 2.21 27.18
CA THR A 53 13.01 3.04 28.08
C THR A 53 12.01 3.94 27.35
N ALA A 54 12.18 4.18 26.05
CA ALA A 54 11.25 4.96 25.25
C ALA A 54 10.07 4.12 24.71
N LEU A 55 10.11 2.79 24.83
CA LEU A 55 8.99 1.90 24.45
C LEU A 55 7.97 1.78 25.59
N ALA A 56 6.73 1.36 25.27
CA ALA A 56 5.74 0.99 26.27
C ALA A 56 6.22 -0.21 27.12
N PRO A 57 5.85 -0.32 28.41
CA PRO A 57 6.35 -1.37 29.31
C PRO A 57 6.24 -2.79 28.74
N GLU A 58 5.12 -3.10 28.09
CA GLU A 58 4.83 -4.39 27.47
C GLU A 58 5.86 -4.81 26.41
N HIS A 59 6.48 -3.86 25.71
CA HIS A 59 7.47 -4.15 24.67
C HIS A 59 8.91 -4.16 25.20
N ARG A 60 9.13 -3.73 26.45
CA ARG A 60 10.48 -3.68 27.04
C ARG A 60 10.96 -5.06 27.46
N GLU A 61 10.07 -5.87 28.04
CA GLU A 61 10.45 -7.16 28.65
C GLU A 61 11.10 -8.11 27.64
N GLY A 62 10.54 -8.22 26.44
CA GLY A 62 11.10 -9.05 25.37
C GLY A 62 12.49 -8.60 24.92
N ILE A 63 12.70 -7.28 24.78
CA ILE A 63 14.00 -6.74 24.37
C ILE A 63 15.02 -6.89 25.50
N LEU A 64 14.65 -6.65 26.75
CA LEU A 64 15.54 -6.85 27.90
C LEU A 64 15.94 -8.31 28.06
N ALA A 65 15.02 -9.25 27.82
CA ALA A 65 15.32 -10.68 27.80
C ALA A 65 16.35 -11.02 26.71
N GLN A 66 16.18 -10.50 25.49
CA GLN A 66 17.15 -10.69 24.40
C GLN A 66 18.51 -10.04 24.72
N LEU A 67 18.53 -8.83 25.26
CA LEU A 67 19.77 -8.13 25.65
C LEU A 67 20.55 -8.85 26.75
N SER A 68 19.87 -9.60 27.61
CA SER A 68 20.53 -10.41 28.64
C SER A 68 21.43 -11.51 28.07
N THR A 69 21.16 -11.95 26.83
CA THR A 69 21.95 -12.98 26.13
C THR A 69 23.23 -12.44 25.50
N TYR A 70 23.35 -11.12 25.34
CA TYR A 70 24.52 -10.49 24.73
C TYR A 70 25.58 -10.07 25.79
N PRO A 71 26.88 -10.12 25.46
CA PRO A 71 27.95 -9.58 26.28
C PRO A 71 27.78 -8.07 26.53
N ALA A 72 28.19 -7.59 27.71
CA ALA A 72 27.97 -6.21 28.15
C ALA A 72 28.46 -5.13 27.16
N GLU A 73 29.57 -5.42 26.48
CA GLU A 73 30.20 -4.54 25.47
C GLU A 73 29.34 -4.34 24.23
N MET A 74 28.50 -5.33 23.87
CA MET A 74 27.62 -5.28 22.69
C MET A 74 26.21 -4.83 23.01
N ARG A 75 25.85 -4.70 24.30
CA ARG A 75 24.46 -4.45 24.71
C ARG A 75 23.92 -3.12 24.21
N GLU A 76 24.72 -2.06 24.17
CA GLU A 76 24.23 -0.74 23.74
C GLU A 76 23.93 -0.70 22.24
N GLU A 77 24.79 -1.30 21.41
CA GLU A 77 24.55 -1.41 19.96
C GLU A 77 23.37 -2.33 19.66
N MET A 78 23.29 -3.48 20.34
CA MET A 78 22.18 -4.41 20.18
C MET A 78 20.87 -3.83 20.73
N GLU A 79 20.90 -3.01 21.78
CA GLU A 79 19.73 -2.31 22.31
C GLU A 79 19.14 -1.40 21.23
N ALA A 80 19.97 -0.55 20.62
CA ALA A 80 19.51 0.34 19.57
C ALA A 80 18.92 -0.44 18.39
N LYS A 81 19.54 -1.55 17.99
CA LYS A 81 19.05 -2.39 16.89
C LYS A 81 17.70 -3.04 17.21
N LEU A 82 17.57 -3.69 18.36
CA LEU A 82 16.34 -4.37 18.76
C LEU A 82 15.18 -3.39 18.98
N VAL A 83 15.45 -2.20 19.52
CA VAL A 83 14.43 -1.16 19.68
C VAL A 83 14.00 -0.61 18.32
N GLN A 84 14.92 -0.44 17.37
CA GLN A 84 14.57 -0.04 16.00
C GLN A 84 13.72 -1.08 15.29
N GLU A 85 14.09 -2.36 15.40
CA GLU A 85 13.32 -3.48 14.84
C GLU A 85 11.91 -3.52 15.42
N LYS A 86 11.77 -3.39 16.76
CA LYS A 86 10.46 -3.35 17.40
C LYS A 86 9.64 -2.11 17.02
N ALA A 87 10.28 -0.95 16.93
CA ALA A 87 9.61 0.27 16.49
C ALA A 87 9.13 0.14 15.04
N ALA A 88 9.93 -0.45 14.15
CA ALA A 88 9.54 -0.73 12.78
C ALA A 88 8.37 -1.72 12.70
N GLU A 89 8.38 -2.78 13.51
CA GLU A 89 7.28 -3.74 13.63
C GLU A 89 5.98 -3.06 14.09
N LEU A 90 6.06 -2.21 15.12
CA LEU A 90 4.91 -1.46 15.63
C LEU A 90 4.37 -0.51 14.57
N VAL A 91 5.23 0.28 13.92
CA VAL A 91 4.82 1.18 12.83
C VAL A 91 4.20 0.40 11.69
N ALA A 92 4.76 -0.73 11.30
CA ALA A 92 4.20 -1.60 10.27
C ALA A 92 2.84 -2.17 10.68
N GLY A 93 2.67 -2.56 11.94
CA GLY A 93 1.39 -3.00 12.50
C GLY A 93 0.34 -1.90 12.48
N TYR A 94 0.67 -0.70 12.99
CA TYR A 94 -0.23 0.46 12.97
C TYR A 94 -0.62 0.85 11.56
N ARG A 95 0.38 0.90 10.67
CA ARG A 95 0.17 1.13 9.25
C ARG A 95 -0.87 0.15 8.76
N ARG A 96 -0.62 -1.17 8.85
CA ARG A 96 -1.53 -2.26 8.42
C ARG A 96 -3.00 -2.07 8.84
N HIS A 97 -3.24 -1.48 10.02
CA HIS A 97 -4.58 -1.15 10.49
C HIS A 97 -5.18 0.12 9.88
N THR A 98 -4.41 1.19 9.73
CA THR A 98 -4.91 2.47 9.21
C THR A 98 -5.13 2.46 7.70
N GLY A 99 -4.45 1.56 6.99
CA GLY A 99 -4.54 1.44 5.54
C GLY A 99 -3.75 2.54 4.80
N PRO A 100 -3.69 2.43 3.46
CA PRO A 100 -2.97 3.39 2.64
C PRO A 100 -3.73 4.72 2.50
N GLY A 101 -2.98 5.79 2.26
CA GLY A 101 -3.47 7.14 2.00
C GLY A 101 -4.36 7.24 0.75
N ASP A 102 -5.08 8.36 0.61
CA ASP A 102 -6.00 8.59 -0.52
C ASP A 102 -5.32 8.59 -1.89
N GLY A 103 -4.03 8.91 -1.94
CA GLY A 103 -3.23 8.89 -3.18
C GLY A 103 -2.76 7.49 -3.61
N ALA A 104 -3.06 6.43 -2.86
CA ALA A 104 -2.67 5.08 -3.22
C ALA A 104 -3.51 4.54 -4.39
N THR A 105 -2.86 3.75 -5.26
CA THR A 105 -3.55 3.07 -6.36
C THR A 105 -4.47 1.96 -5.83
N GLU A 106 -5.42 1.50 -6.63
CA GLU A 106 -6.30 0.38 -6.28
C GLU A 106 -5.49 -0.89 -6.00
N PHE A 107 -4.39 -1.11 -6.74
CA PHE A 107 -3.46 -2.21 -6.50
C PHE A 107 -2.84 -2.15 -5.10
N HIS A 108 -2.38 -0.97 -4.68
CA HIS A 108 -1.83 -0.80 -3.34
C HIS A 108 -2.90 -1.01 -2.27
N LYS A 109 -4.11 -0.47 -2.46
CA LYS A 109 -5.25 -0.67 -1.55
C LYS A 109 -5.59 -2.15 -1.39
N GLU A 110 -5.61 -2.91 -2.48
CA GLU A 110 -5.90 -4.34 -2.46
C GLU A 110 -4.78 -5.14 -1.76
N ARG A 111 -3.51 -4.82 -2.04
CA ARG A 111 -2.36 -5.44 -1.36
C ARG A 111 -2.42 -5.21 0.15
N TRP A 112 -2.84 -4.02 0.54
CA TRP A 112 -3.08 -3.64 1.92
C TRP A 112 -4.26 -4.39 2.56
N ALA A 113 -5.38 -4.55 1.85
CA ALA A 113 -6.53 -5.31 2.31
C ALA A 113 -6.16 -6.79 2.56
N ILE A 114 -5.47 -7.43 1.62
CA ILE A 114 -5.00 -8.81 1.76
C ILE A 114 -4.06 -8.95 2.97
N ALA A 115 -3.11 -8.02 3.13
CA ALA A 115 -2.18 -8.06 4.26
C ALA A 115 -2.90 -7.93 5.62
N ARG A 116 -3.97 -7.13 5.68
CA ARG A 116 -4.80 -6.99 6.88
C ARG A 116 -5.63 -8.26 7.15
N GLU A 117 -6.25 -8.83 6.13
CA GLU A 117 -7.01 -10.08 6.26
C GLU A 117 -6.12 -11.22 6.77
N ILE A 118 -4.89 -11.33 6.26
CA ILE A 118 -3.90 -12.33 6.74
C ILE A 118 -3.53 -12.07 8.21
N GLU A 119 -3.32 -10.82 8.60
CA GLU A 119 -3.02 -10.46 10.00
C GLU A 119 -4.18 -10.82 10.94
N ASP A 120 -5.42 -10.55 10.53
CA ASP A 120 -6.61 -10.87 11.31
C ASP A 120 -6.78 -12.41 11.44
N LEU A 121 -6.51 -13.16 10.36
CA LEU A 121 -6.49 -14.63 10.40
C LEU A 121 -5.36 -15.18 11.28
N ASN A 122 -4.17 -14.58 11.27
CA ASN A 122 -3.07 -14.99 12.16
C ASN A 122 -3.42 -14.77 13.63
N ARG A 123 -4.11 -13.67 13.97
CA ARG A 123 -4.60 -13.45 15.35
C ARG A 123 -5.64 -14.49 15.76
N GLU A 124 -6.51 -14.86 14.84
CA GLU A 124 -7.48 -15.93 15.05
C GLU A 124 -6.77 -17.28 15.27
N LEU A 125 -5.74 -17.56 14.46
CA LEU A 125 -4.90 -18.74 14.57
C LEU A 125 -4.19 -18.80 15.93
N ASP A 126 -3.57 -17.70 16.37
CA ASP A 126 -2.90 -17.61 17.68
C ASP A 126 -3.87 -17.89 18.82
N HIS A 127 -5.11 -17.39 18.73
CA HIS A 127 -6.14 -17.65 19.72
C HIS A 127 -6.60 -19.12 19.72
N VAL A 128 -6.69 -19.76 18.54
CA VAL A 128 -6.98 -21.20 18.44
C VAL A 128 -5.83 -22.04 18.99
N LEU A 129 -4.58 -21.66 18.70
CA LEU A 129 -3.38 -22.30 19.23
C LEU A 129 -3.31 -22.17 20.75
N LEU A 130 -3.60 -20.99 21.31
CA LEU A 130 -3.68 -20.79 22.76
C LEU A 130 -4.73 -21.71 23.39
N LYS A 131 -5.91 -21.85 22.76
CA LYS A 131 -6.92 -22.80 23.24
C LYS A 131 -6.40 -24.24 23.19
N LEU A 132 -5.72 -24.63 22.10
CA LEU A 132 -5.11 -25.95 21.95
C LEU A 132 -3.97 -26.21 22.97
N THR A 133 -3.27 -25.17 23.44
CA THR A 133 -2.25 -25.30 24.50
C THR A 133 -2.85 -25.26 25.89
N GLU A 134 -3.95 -24.54 26.14
CA GLU A 134 -4.76 -24.64 27.37
C GLU A 134 -5.43 -26.02 27.51
N VAL A 135 -5.56 -26.75 26.41
CA VAL A 135 -5.86 -28.18 26.41
C VAL A 135 -4.67 -28.99 26.97
N ALA A 136 -3.55 -28.42 27.40
CA ALA A 136 -2.53 -29.09 28.21
C ALA A 136 -2.71 -28.76 29.71
N HIS A 137 -2.92 -29.77 30.53
CA HIS A 137 -3.06 -29.73 31.98
C HIS A 137 -1.82 -30.32 32.66
N ILE A 138 -1.31 -29.70 33.72
CA ILE A 138 -0.27 -30.31 34.56
C ILE A 138 -0.97 -31.26 35.52
N ASP A 139 -0.66 -32.56 35.44
CA ASP A 139 -1.19 -33.56 36.38
C ASP A 139 -0.69 -33.21 37.80
N PRO A 140 -1.59 -32.93 38.76
CA PRO A 140 -1.20 -32.52 40.11
C PRO A 140 -0.49 -33.63 40.90
N LYS A 141 -0.55 -34.89 40.46
CA LYS A 141 0.11 -36.01 41.13
C LYS A 141 1.51 -36.29 40.59
N THR A 142 1.74 -36.13 39.28
CA THR A 142 3.03 -36.44 38.65
C THR A 142 3.84 -35.19 38.31
N GLY A 143 3.20 -34.02 38.24
CA GLY A 143 3.81 -32.78 37.75
C GLY A 143 4.04 -32.75 36.24
N GLU A 144 3.60 -33.78 35.51
CA GLU A 144 3.80 -33.89 34.07
C GLU A 144 2.71 -33.13 33.30
N GLN A 145 3.09 -32.48 32.19
CA GLN A 145 2.11 -31.93 31.25
C GLN A 145 1.40 -33.07 30.51
N THR A 146 0.10 -33.18 30.73
CA THR A 146 -0.81 -34.10 30.05
C THR A 146 -1.83 -33.30 29.24
N LEU A 147 -2.40 -33.85 28.18
CA LEU A 147 -3.48 -33.16 27.47
C LEU A 147 -4.79 -33.26 28.27
N ARG A 148 -5.36 -32.13 28.70
CA ARG A 148 -6.73 -31.95 29.23
C ARG A 148 -7.78 -32.61 28.34
N TYR A 149 -7.62 -32.55 27.01
CA TYR A 149 -8.44 -33.30 26.05
C TYR A 149 -7.51 -34.14 25.18
N PRO A 150 -7.62 -35.47 25.24
CA PRO A 150 -6.78 -36.37 24.45
C PRO A 150 -7.06 -36.21 22.95
N ILE A 151 -6.14 -36.74 22.15
CA ILE A 151 -6.30 -36.86 20.69
C ILE A 151 -7.61 -37.60 20.40
N GLY A 152 -8.41 -37.07 19.47
CA GLY A 152 -9.74 -37.62 19.11
C GLY A 152 -10.90 -37.14 19.99
N HIS A 153 -10.67 -36.31 21.01
CA HIS A 153 -11.75 -35.69 21.77
C HIS A 153 -12.49 -34.64 20.90
N PRO A 154 -13.84 -34.63 20.86
CA PRO A 154 -14.60 -33.74 19.94
C PRO A 154 -14.23 -32.26 20.04
N ARG A 155 -13.98 -31.76 21.25
CA ARG A 155 -13.56 -30.37 21.48
C ARG A 155 -12.19 -30.05 20.88
N ARG A 156 -11.25 -31.00 20.92
CA ARG A 156 -9.92 -30.84 20.31
C ARG A 156 -10.02 -30.94 18.80
N THR A 157 -10.74 -31.93 18.29
CA THR A 157 -10.99 -32.09 16.85
C THR A 157 -11.65 -30.86 16.23
N GLY A 158 -12.59 -30.20 16.94
CA GLY A 158 -13.18 -28.95 16.47
C GLY A 158 -12.19 -27.79 16.39
N LEU A 159 -11.25 -27.67 17.34
CA LEU A 159 -10.20 -26.66 17.30
C LEU A 159 -9.16 -26.94 16.21
N GLU A 160 -8.81 -28.21 15.99
CA GLU A 160 -7.91 -28.63 14.90
C GLU A 160 -8.55 -28.33 13.53
N ALA A 161 -9.85 -28.63 13.36
CA ALA A 161 -10.57 -28.29 12.14
C ALA A 161 -10.65 -26.77 11.89
N GLU A 162 -10.80 -25.98 12.95
CA GLU A 162 -10.80 -24.52 12.85
C GLU A 162 -9.42 -23.97 12.47
N MET A 163 -8.36 -24.53 13.06
CA MET A 163 -6.98 -24.22 12.68
C MET A 163 -6.72 -24.51 11.20
N ASP A 164 -7.16 -25.68 10.71
CA ASP A 164 -7.03 -26.07 9.30
C ASP A 164 -7.83 -25.14 8.36
N ARG A 165 -9.03 -24.72 8.78
CA ARG A 165 -9.83 -23.72 8.06
C ARG A 165 -9.10 -22.39 7.92
N ILE A 166 -8.52 -21.88 9.02
CA ILE A 166 -7.79 -20.62 9.03
C ILE A 166 -6.54 -20.71 8.15
N ASN A 167 -5.76 -21.79 8.27
CA ASN A 167 -4.60 -22.04 7.41
C ASN A 167 -4.97 -22.11 5.94
N HIS A 168 -6.09 -22.76 5.61
CA HIS A 168 -6.59 -22.80 4.24
C HIS A 168 -6.94 -21.40 3.72
N ALA A 169 -7.61 -20.58 4.53
CA ALA A 169 -7.94 -19.20 4.16
C ALA A 169 -6.67 -18.35 3.92
N ILE A 170 -5.66 -18.47 4.78
CA ILE A 170 -4.35 -17.81 4.57
C ILE A 170 -3.70 -18.28 3.27
N ASN A 171 -3.74 -19.58 2.97
CA ASN A 171 -3.18 -20.14 1.74
C ASN A 171 -3.92 -19.66 0.48
N LEU A 172 -5.23 -19.45 0.53
CA LEU A 172 -5.98 -18.86 -0.57
C LEU A 172 -5.56 -17.41 -0.83
N LEU A 173 -5.45 -16.61 0.23
CA LEU A 173 -5.05 -15.20 0.16
C LEU A 173 -3.59 -15.00 -0.25
N THR A 174 -2.70 -15.93 0.08
CA THR A 174 -1.29 -15.89 -0.37
C THR A 174 -1.06 -16.55 -1.72
N GLY A 175 -2.03 -17.33 -2.21
CA GLY A 175 -1.98 -18.02 -3.50
C GLY A 175 -2.97 -17.46 -4.52
N VAL A 176 -3.73 -18.36 -5.15
CA VAL A 176 -4.53 -18.11 -6.35
C VAL A 176 -5.57 -16.99 -6.16
N GLU A 177 -6.23 -16.93 -5.01
CA GLU A 177 -7.25 -15.91 -4.76
C GLU A 177 -6.62 -14.52 -4.60
N GLY A 178 -5.54 -14.43 -3.81
CA GLY A 178 -4.76 -13.21 -3.66
C GLY A 178 -4.22 -12.70 -4.99
N GLU A 179 -3.60 -13.57 -5.79
CA GLU A 179 -3.08 -13.23 -7.11
C GLU A 179 -4.17 -12.70 -8.05
N LYS A 180 -5.36 -13.32 -8.04
CA LYS A 180 -6.50 -12.88 -8.86
C LYS A 180 -7.01 -11.50 -8.43
N ARG A 181 -7.14 -11.26 -7.12
CA ARG A 181 -7.54 -9.97 -6.55
C ARG A 181 -6.54 -8.88 -6.93
N LEU A 182 -5.25 -9.15 -6.72
CA LEU A 182 -4.16 -8.24 -7.06
C LEU A 182 -4.11 -7.94 -8.56
N LYS A 183 -4.28 -8.94 -9.42
CA LYS A 183 -4.34 -8.73 -10.88
C LYS A 183 -5.49 -7.81 -11.26
N THR A 184 -6.68 -8.08 -10.75
CA THR A 184 -7.86 -7.24 -11.01
C THR A 184 -7.65 -5.80 -10.54
N ALA A 185 -7.01 -5.62 -9.38
CA ALA A 185 -6.70 -4.30 -8.85
C ALA A 185 -5.59 -3.59 -9.64
N MET A 186 -4.62 -4.34 -10.19
CA MET A 186 -3.60 -3.81 -11.10
C MET A 186 -4.23 -3.31 -12.39
N ASP A 187 -5.11 -4.08 -13.02
CA ASP A 187 -5.80 -3.69 -14.25
C ASP A 187 -6.60 -2.38 -14.06
N LYS A 188 -7.31 -2.26 -12.92
CA LYS A 188 -8.00 -1.01 -12.54
C LYS A 188 -7.05 0.16 -12.35
N SER A 189 -5.89 -0.09 -11.75
CA SER A 189 -4.89 0.96 -11.50
C SER A 189 -4.24 1.44 -12.79
N ILE A 190 -3.94 0.54 -13.73
CA ILE A 190 -3.43 0.86 -15.06
C ILE A 190 -4.45 1.72 -15.81
N ALA A 191 -5.73 1.33 -15.80
CA ALA A 191 -6.78 2.09 -16.46
C ALA A 191 -6.93 3.51 -15.86
N ALA A 192 -6.90 3.63 -14.53
CA ALA A 192 -6.97 4.93 -13.85
C ALA A 192 -5.76 5.82 -14.16
N GLU A 193 -4.55 5.27 -14.16
CA GLU A 193 -3.33 6.01 -14.46
C GLU A 193 -3.28 6.44 -15.93
N ARG A 194 -3.76 5.59 -16.85
CA ARG A 194 -3.92 5.94 -18.26
C ARG A 194 -4.88 7.11 -18.44
N ALA A 195 -6.05 7.07 -17.80
CA ALA A 195 -7.02 8.15 -17.84
C ALA A 195 -6.41 9.46 -17.31
N ARG A 196 -5.70 9.40 -16.18
CA ARG A 196 -5.00 10.56 -15.59
C ARG A 196 -3.96 11.15 -16.56
N ARG A 197 -3.16 10.31 -17.22
CA ARG A 197 -2.16 10.76 -18.21
C ARG A 197 -2.82 11.41 -19.43
N ALA A 198 -3.93 10.85 -19.90
CA ALA A 198 -4.71 11.42 -21.00
C ALA A 198 -5.29 12.79 -20.62
N GLU A 199 -5.90 12.93 -19.44
CA GLU A 199 -6.41 14.21 -18.92
C GLU A 199 -5.32 15.28 -18.82
N LEU A 200 -4.12 14.90 -18.37
CA LEU A 200 -2.98 15.83 -18.31
C LEU A 200 -2.50 16.26 -19.71
N ALA A 201 -2.46 15.33 -20.67
CA ALA A 201 -2.09 15.65 -22.04
C ALA A 201 -3.13 16.57 -22.70
N ASP A 202 -4.41 16.31 -22.47
CA ASP A 202 -5.52 17.13 -22.95
C ASP A 202 -5.48 18.53 -22.33
N ALA A 203 -5.26 18.62 -21.01
CA ALA A 203 -5.12 19.91 -20.33
C ALA A 203 -3.96 20.74 -20.88
N ALA A 204 -2.80 20.12 -21.13
CA ALA A 204 -1.65 20.78 -21.74
C ALA A 204 -1.95 21.26 -23.17
N GLU A 205 -2.67 20.46 -23.97
CA GLU A 205 -3.06 20.82 -25.32
C GLU A 205 -4.10 21.95 -25.32
N VAL A 206 -5.06 21.94 -24.40
CA VAL A 206 -6.04 23.02 -24.20
C VAL A 206 -5.32 24.32 -23.84
N GLU A 207 -4.35 24.28 -22.92
CA GLU A 207 -3.56 25.45 -22.55
C GLU A 207 -2.76 25.99 -23.75
N ARG A 208 -2.15 25.10 -24.55
CA ARG A 208 -1.43 25.47 -25.77
C ARG A 208 -2.35 26.16 -26.78
N ARG A 209 -3.54 25.60 -27.02
CA ARG A 209 -4.54 26.18 -27.94
C ARG A 209 -5.07 27.52 -27.42
N ALA A 210 -5.33 27.64 -26.12
CA ALA A 210 -5.77 28.89 -25.51
C ALA A 210 -4.73 30.01 -25.71
N LYS A 211 -3.44 29.71 -25.50
CA LYS A 211 -2.35 30.67 -25.77
C LYS A 211 -2.28 31.08 -27.24
N HIS A 212 -2.47 30.13 -28.16
CA HIS A 212 -2.49 30.43 -29.60
C HIS A 212 -3.64 31.37 -29.96
N LEU A 213 -4.87 31.06 -29.54
CA LEU A 213 -6.06 31.87 -29.80
C LEU A 213 -5.94 33.27 -29.20
N ALA A 214 -5.41 33.39 -27.98
CA ALA A 214 -5.15 34.70 -27.35
C ALA A 214 -4.17 35.55 -28.18
N ARG A 215 -3.12 34.92 -28.73
CA ARG A 215 -2.16 35.60 -29.61
C ARG A 215 -2.80 36.03 -30.93
N GLU A 216 -3.59 35.18 -31.57
CA GLU A 216 -4.30 35.53 -32.81
C GLU A 216 -5.30 36.67 -32.58
N ALA A 217 -6.07 36.64 -31.49
CA ALA A 217 -6.99 37.70 -31.13
C ALA A 217 -6.26 39.05 -30.95
N GLU A 218 -5.10 39.07 -30.30
CA GLU A 218 -4.30 40.28 -30.14
C GLU A 218 -3.72 40.77 -31.48
N LEU A 219 -3.28 39.87 -32.36
CA LEU A 219 -2.81 40.22 -33.70
C LEU A 219 -3.93 40.82 -34.55
N ASN A 220 -5.11 40.22 -34.53
CA ASN A 220 -6.29 40.71 -35.24
C ASN A 220 -6.72 42.09 -34.72
N ARG A 221 -6.77 42.28 -33.40
CA ARG A 221 -7.07 43.58 -32.77
C ARG A 221 -6.11 44.68 -33.22
N ARG A 222 -4.81 44.37 -33.30
CA ARG A 222 -3.79 45.31 -33.80
C ARG A 222 -3.94 45.60 -35.29
N ALA A 223 -4.23 44.57 -36.09
CA ALA A 223 -4.45 44.71 -37.52
C ALA A 223 -5.67 45.60 -37.81
N GLU A 224 -6.80 45.36 -37.13
CA GLU A 224 -8.01 46.20 -37.22
C GLU A 224 -7.75 47.65 -36.81
N SER A 225 -7.04 47.85 -35.69
CA SER A 225 -6.69 49.21 -35.21
C SER A 225 -5.85 49.96 -36.25
N LYS A 226 -4.90 49.27 -36.89
CA LYS A 226 -4.05 49.86 -37.95
C LYS A 226 -4.85 50.10 -39.25
N ALA A 227 -5.73 49.18 -39.62
CA ALA A 227 -6.59 49.34 -40.79
C ALA A 227 -7.52 50.56 -40.65
N ARG A 228 -8.13 50.76 -39.47
CA ARG A 228 -8.92 51.96 -39.15
C ARG A 228 -8.10 53.24 -39.28
N PHE A 229 -6.90 53.29 -38.70
CA PHE A 229 -6.01 54.46 -38.78
C PHE A 229 -5.60 54.80 -40.22
N LEU A 230 -5.29 53.79 -41.05
CA LEU A 230 -4.97 54.01 -42.46
C LEU A 230 -6.20 54.49 -43.24
N SER A 231 -7.38 53.91 -43.01
CA SER A 231 -8.62 54.32 -43.69
C SER A 231 -9.05 55.75 -43.34
N SER A 232 -8.85 56.21 -42.11
CA SER A 232 -9.16 57.59 -41.71
C SER A 232 -8.19 58.61 -42.32
N ASN A 233 -6.91 58.25 -42.46
CA ASN A 233 -5.91 59.10 -43.11
C ASN A 233 -6.12 59.22 -44.63
N VAL A 234 -6.65 58.20 -45.29
CA VAL A 234 -6.97 58.29 -46.73
C VAL A 234 -8.18 59.20 -46.98
N SER A 235 -9.13 59.25 -46.04
CA SER A 235 -10.31 60.12 -46.14
C SER A 235 -10.04 61.61 -45.87
N SER A 236 -8.85 61.98 -45.36
CA SER A 236 -8.48 63.38 -45.10
C SER A 236 -7.71 64.05 -46.24
N TRP A 237 -7.53 63.37 -47.36
CA TRP A 237 -6.81 63.86 -48.55
C TRP A 237 -7.71 64.05 -49.79
N ASN A 238 -9.02 63.83 -49.63
CA ASN A 238 -10.05 64.21 -50.60
C ASN A 238 -10.93 65.31 -49.99
#